data_AF-W9JFI1-F1
#
_entry.id   AF-W9JFI1-F1
#
_cell.length_a   1.000
_cell.length_b   1.000
_cell.length_c   1.000
_cell.angle_alpha   90.00
_cell.angle_beta   90.00
_cell.angle_gamma   90.00
#
_symmetry.space_group_name_H-M   'P 1'
#
loop_
_entity.id
_entity.type
_entity.pdbx_description
1 polymer ?
#
loop_
_entity_poly.entity_id
_entity_poly.type
_entity_poly.pdbx_seq_one_letter_code
_entity_poly.pdbx_strand_id
1 'polypeptide(L)'
;MWTSPVINNGGWIHEYMANSMRRDSPQMKRIQQAVKKAGMLVVLGYSERDGASLYMGQSFIDTNGEIIHHRRKIKPTHVERTIWGEGQAESLKVVVDSKFGKVGALNCWEHLQPLLRYNEYAQGVQIHIASWPAEFEMPDPQKIAWLYHETGEASYRASQFLAIEGATFVAVASQVLTEKNLERNGLTGNPVTKTPGGGFSMIFGPDGKPLAEPIGDGEEGIITAVVNLRDIDKPKAFIDVVGHYARPDLLSLKVNEKVAKHVVMD
;
A
#
# COMPACT_ATOMS: atom_id res chain seq x y z
N MET A 1 -1.85 -19.54 -0.61
CA MET A 1 -3.30 -19.47 -0.91
C MET A 1 -3.61 -19.03 -2.34
N TRP A 2 -3.07 -17.92 -2.87
CA TRP A 2 -3.37 -17.54 -4.26
C TRP A 2 -2.39 -18.09 -5.31
N THR A 3 -1.34 -18.80 -4.88
CA THR A 3 -0.33 -19.44 -5.75
C THR A 3 -0.68 -20.87 -6.16
N SER A 4 -1.80 -21.40 -5.67
CA SER A 4 -2.23 -22.79 -5.87
C SER A 4 -3.74 -22.86 -6.16
N PRO A 5 -4.22 -23.91 -6.85
CA PRO A 5 -5.64 -24.10 -7.11
C PRO A 5 -6.49 -24.09 -5.83
N VAL A 6 -7.72 -23.55 -5.92
CA VAL A 6 -8.62 -23.39 -4.77
C VAL A 6 -8.84 -24.69 -3.98
N ILE A 7 -8.95 -25.83 -4.67
CA ILE A 7 -9.16 -27.16 -4.05
C ILE A 7 -8.00 -27.56 -3.12
N ASN A 8 -6.80 -27.06 -3.38
CA ASN A 8 -5.61 -27.33 -2.56
C ASN A 8 -5.52 -26.38 -1.35
N ASN A 9 -6.34 -25.33 -1.28
CA ASN A 9 -6.28 -24.31 -0.22
C ASN A 9 -7.28 -24.54 0.92
N GLY A 10 -8.09 -25.61 0.89
CA GLY A 10 -9.19 -25.81 1.86
C GLY A 10 -8.76 -25.69 3.34
N GLY A 11 -7.65 -26.33 3.72
CA GLY A 11 -7.11 -26.22 5.09
C GLY A 11 -6.53 -24.83 5.42
N TRP A 12 -5.96 -24.14 4.42
CA TRP A 12 -5.35 -22.82 4.57
C TRP A 12 -6.37 -21.71 4.81
N ILE A 13 -7.55 -21.80 4.20
CA ILE A 13 -8.59 -20.77 4.29
C ILE A 13 -9.00 -20.54 5.75
N HIS A 14 -9.24 -21.62 6.51
CA HIS A 14 -9.65 -21.50 7.91
C HIS A 14 -8.58 -20.82 8.76
N GLU A 15 -7.32 -21.27 8.64
CA GLU A 15 -6.20 -20.69 9.38
C GLU A 15 -6.01 -19.22 9.03
N TYR A 16 -6.05 -18.87 7.74
CA TYR A 16 -5.86 -17.49 7.30
C TYR A 16 -6.99 -16.56 7.76
N MET A 17 -8.24 -17.01 7.70
CA MET A 17 -9.38 -16.24 8.23
C MET A 17 -9.32 -16.08 9.75
N ALA A 18 -8.84 -17.09 10.47
CA ALA A 18 -8.67 -17.01 11.92
C ALA A 18 -7.57 -16.03 12.34
N ASN A 19 -6.52 -15.90 11.52
CA ASN A 19 -5.39 -14.99 11.75
C ASN A 19 -5.55 -13.61 11.08
N SER A 20 -6.59 -13.40 10.27
CA SER A 20 -6.91 -12.08 9.73
C SER A 20 -7.54 -11.22 10.82
N MET A 21 -6.99 -10.02 11.01
CA MET A 21 -7.25 -9.17 12.16
C MET A 21 -8.49 -8.31 11.93
N ARG A 22 -9.43 -8.28 12.89
CA ARG A 22 -10.52 -7.29 12.85
C ARG A 22 -9.99 -5.92 13.26
N ARG A 23 -10.51 -4.85 12.65
CA ARG A 23 -10.16 -3.46 12.99
C ARG A 23 -10.40 -3.13 14.48
N ASP A 24 -11.44 -3.69 15.09
CA ASP A 24 -11.84 -3.46 16.48
C ASP A 24 -11.27 -4.51 17.46
N SER A 25 -10.31 -5.33 17.03
CA SER A 25 -9.78 -6.45 17.82
C SER A 25 -8.88 -6.06 19.00
N PRO A 26 -8.72 -6.94 20.00
CA PRO A 26 -7.71 -6.78 21.06
C PRO A 26 -6.26 -6.65 20.52
N GLN A 27 -5.95 -7.33 19.40
CA GLN A 27 -4.65 -7.24 18.73
C GLN A 27 -4.42 -5.84 18.17
N MET A 28 -5.42 -5.26 17.49
CA MET A 28 -5.34 -3.86 17.04
C MET A 28 -5.22 -2.91 18.24
N LYS A 29 -5.93 -3.15 19.34
CA LYS A 29 -5.79 -2.34 20.58
C LYS A 29 -4.37 -2.37 21.13
N ARG A 30 -3.69 -3.52 21.10
CA ARG A 30 -2.28 -3.64 21.49
C ARG A 30 -1.36 -2.82 20.56
N ILE A 31 -1.63 -2.81 19.26
CA ILE A 31 -0.90 -1.97 18.29
C ILE A 31 -1.14 -0.49 18.60
N GLN A 32 -2.39 -0.06 18.78
CA GLN A 32 -2.75 1.31 19.16
C GLN A 32 -1.99 1.79 20.41
N GLN A 33 -1.87 0.94 21.43
CA GLN A 33 -1.09 1.23 22.65
C GLN A 33 0.42 1.36 22.36
N ALA A 34 0.98 0.50 21.51
CA ALA A 34 2.38 0.58 21.11
C ALA A 34 2.66 1.87 20.33
N VAL A 35 1.78 2.26 19.41
CA VAL A 35 1.87 3.52 18.65
C VAL A 35 1.81 4.73 19.59
N LYS A 36 0.86 4.74 20.53
CA LYS A 36 0.76 5.78 21.56
C LYS A 36 2.05 5.92 22.36
N LYS A 37 2.63 4.79 22.79
CA LYS A 37 3.89 4.76 23.55
C LYS A 37 5.07 5.30 22.72
N ALA A 38 5.11 4.98 21.42
CA ALA A 38 6.13 5.47 20.51
C ALA A 38 5.96 6.95 20.14
N GLY A 39 4.74 7.51 20.26
CA GLY A 39 4.45 8.89 19.90
C GLY A 39 4.54 9.16 18.40
N MET A 40 4.36 8.13 17.57
CA MET A 40 4.49 8.18 16.11
C MET A 40 3.11 8.13 15.43
N LEU A 41 3.02 8.66 14.21
CA LEU A 41 1.93 8.32 13.31
C LEU A 41 2.32 7.04 12.57
N VAL A 42 1.42 6.06 12.51
CA VAL A 42 1.66 4.77 11.83
C VAL A 42 0.56 4.51 10.81
N VAL A 43 0.96 4.20 9.58
CA VAL A 43 0.09 3.61 8.57
C VAL A 43 0.37 2.12 8.52
N LEU A 44 -0.63 1.31 8.89
CA LEU A 44 -0.50 -0.14 8.99
C LEU A 44 -1.39 -0.83 7.95
N GLY A 45 -0.77 -1.56 7.02
CA GLY A 45 -1.45 -2.53 6.16
C GLY A 45 -1.64 -3.88 6.85
N TYR A 46 -2.81 -4.51 6.70
CA TYR A 46 -3.11 -5.83 7.28
C TYR A 46 -4.23 -6.55 6.51
N SER A 47 -4.26 -7.88 6.63
CA SER A 47 -5.44 -8.66 6.25
C SER A 47 -6.54 -8.40 7.27
N GLU A 48 -7.54 -7.63 6.86
CA GLU A 48 -8.68 -7.26 7.67
C GLU A 48 -9.76 -8.34 7.58
N ARG A 49 -10.31 -8.75 8.72
CA ARG A 49 -11.53 -9.54 8.78
C ARG A 49 -12.71 -8.67 9.21
N ASP A 50 -13.81 -8.78 8.47
CA ASP A 50 -15.09 -8.16 8.81
C ASP A 50 -16.22 -9.16 8.52
N GLY A 51 -16.89 -9.58 9.59
CA GLY A 51 -17.74 -10.76 9.57
C GLY A 51 -17.00 -12.01 9.06
N ALA A 52 -17.52 -12.59 7.98
CA ALA A 52 -16.94 -13.75 7.29
C ALA A 52 -16.17 -13.37 6.01
N SER A 53 -15.95 -12.07 5.76
CA SER A 53 -15.22 -11.58 4.60
C SER A 53 -13.84 -11.07 4.99
N LEU A 54 -12.91 -11.12 4.04
CA LEU A 54 -11.56 -10.59 4.19
C LEU A 54 -11.37 -9.38 3.28
N TYR A 55 -10.56 -8.42 3.72
CA TYR A 55 -10.20 -7.23 2.96
C TYR A 55 -8.71 -6.92 3.14
N MET A 56 -8.11 -6.20 2.21
CA MET A 56 -6.79 -5.59 2.42
C MET A 56 -7.01 -4.21 3.04
N GLY A 57 -6.83 -4.11 4.36
CA GLY A 57 -7.06 -2.88 5.12
C GLY A 57 -5.78 -2.08 5.34
N GLN A 58 -5.89 -0.77 5.39
CA GLN A 58 -4.88 0.16 5.89
C GLN A 58 -5.49 1.04 6.97
N SER A 59 -4.90 1.05 8.17
CA SER A 59 -5.30 1.93 9.27
C SER A 59 -4.22 2.98 9.55
N PHE A 60 -4.66 4.23 9.71
CA PHE A 60 -3.83 5.37 10.11
C PHE A 60 -4.05 5.59 11.60
N ILE A 61 -2.99 5.42 12.38
CA ILE A 61 -3.01 5.51 13.84
C ILE A 61 -2.20 6.74 14.24
N ASP A 62 -2.84 7.68 14.95
CA ASP A 62 -2.20 8.91 15.38
C ASP A 62 -1.29 8.72 16.60
N THR A 63 -0.64 9.80 17.04
CA THR A 63 0.29 9.75 18.18
C THR A 63 -0.38 9.51 19.53
N ASN A 64 -1.72 9.60 19.59
CA ASN A 64 -2.49 9.24 20.79
C ASN A 64 -2.88 7.75 20.78
N GLY A 65 -2.56 7.03 19.70
CA GLY A 65 -2.94 5.65 19.47
C GLY A 65 -4.32 5.51 18.84
N GLU A 66 -4.96 6.58 18.37
CA GLU A 66 -6.32 6.51 17.82
C GLU A 66 -6.29 6.25 16.31
N ILE A 67 -7.20 5.38 15.83
CA ILE A 67 -7.38 5.16 14.39
C ILE A 67 -8.12 6.37 13.81
N ILE A 68 -7.39 7.29 13.20
CA ILE A 68 -7.94 8.52 12.61
C ILE A 68 -8.47 8.31 11.20
N HIS A 69 -8.06 7.23 10.54
CA HIS A 69 -8.59 6.84 9.24
C HIS A 69 -8.35 5.35 8.98
N HIS A 70 -9.22 4.77 8.16
CA HIS A 70 -9.15 3.39 7.72
C HIS A 70 -9.70 3.32 6.30
N ARG A 71 -9.01 2.56 5.46
CA ARG A 71 -9.40 2.31 4.07
C ARG A 71 -9.15 0.86 3.70
N ARG A 72 -9.85 0.38 2.68
CA ARG A 72 -9.65 -0.93 2.07
C ARG A 72 -9.16 -0.74 0.63
N LYS A 73 -8.31 -1.64 0.14
CA LYS A 73 -7.87 -1.63 -1.27
C LYS A 73 -9.10 -1.60 -2.18
N ILE A 74 -9.18 -0.62 -3.07
CA ILE A 74 -10.37 -0.36 -3.89
C ILE A 74 -10.69 -1.57 -4.77
N LYS A 75 -9.67 -2.17 -5.39
CA LYS A 75 -9.84 -3.35 -6.23
C LYS A 75 -8.70 -4.34 -6.01
N PRO A 76 -8.98 -5.54 -5.46
CA PRO A 76 -8.00 -6.62 -5.44
C PRO A 76 -7.53 -6.99 -6.84
N THR A 77 -6.23 -7.24 -6.95
CA THR A 77 -5.50 -7.53 -8.19
C THR A 77 -5.67 -9.00 -8.56
N HIS A 78 -6.10 -9.30 -9.78
CA HIS A 78 -6.05 -10.66 -10.35
C HIS A 78 -6.58 -11.74 -9.37
N VAL A 79 -5.75 -12.72 -8.99
CA VAL A 79 -6.08 -13.84 -8.08
C VAL A 79 -6.43 -13.40 -6.66
N GLU A 80 -6.04 -12.21 -6.22
CA GLU A 80 -6.44 -11.65 -4.91
C GLU A 80 -7.98 -11.58 -4.79
N ARG A 81 -8.70 -11.41 -5.90
CA ARG A 81 -10.18 -11.36 -5.95
C ARG A 81 -10.85 -12.65 -5.50
N THR A 82 -10.10 -13.76 -5.42
CA THR A 82 -10.60 -15.03 -4.91
C THR A 82 -10.64 -15.09 -3.38
N ILE A 83 -10.00 -14.12 -2.69
CA ILE A 83 -9.83 -14.11 -1.24
C ILE A 83 -10.40 -12.84 -0.63
N TRP A 84 -10.05 -11.67 -1.16
CA TRP A 84 -10.39 -10.38 -0.56
C TRP A 84 -11.51 -9.67 -1.31
N GLY A 85 -12.34 -8.96 -0.55
CA GLY A 85 -13.36 -8.05 -1.04
C GLY A 85 -12.80 -6.67 -1.40
N GLU A 86 -13.69 -5.85 -1.97
CA GLU A 86 -13.39 -4.52 -2.50
C GLU A 86 -13.66 -3.42 -1.47
N GLY A 87 -12.82 -2.39 -1.47
CA GLY A 87 -13.11 -1.13 -0.80
C GLY A 87 -14.28 -0.39 -1.47
N GLN A 88 -14.99 0.40 -0.67
CA GLN A 88 -16.11 1.23 -1.11
C GLN A 88 -15.71 2.71 -1.14
N ALA A 89 -16.66 3.60 -1.41
CA ALA A 89 -16.41 5.03 -1.61
C ALA A 89 -15.68 5.72 -0.44
N GLU A 90 -15.82 5.24 0.79
CA GLU A 90 -15.07 5.72 1.96
C GLU A 90 -13.56 5.55 1.82
N SER A 91 -13.10 4.59 1.00
CA SER A 91 -11.69 4.33 0.72
C SER A 91 -11.12 5.23 -0.38
N LEU A 92 -11.96 6.10 -0.98
CA LEU A 92 -11.53 7.17 -1.89
C LEU A 92 -11.04 8.41 -1.15
N LYS A 93 -11.38 8.57 0.14
CA LYS A 93 -10.60 9.43 1.02
C LYS A 93 -9.30 8.68 1.29
N VAL A 94 -8.21 9.19 0.75
CA VAL A 94 -6.89 8.54 0.81
C VAL A 94 -5.87 9.37 1.57
N VAL A 95 -6.17 10.66 1.82
CA VAL A 95 -5.32 11.59 2.57
C VAL A 95 -5.99 12.02 3.88
N VAL A 96 -5.19 12.15 4.94
CA VAL A 96 -5.60 12.73 6.22
C VAL A 96 -4.66 13.81 6.70
N ASP A 97 -5.22 14.81 7.37
CA ASP A 97 -4.46 15.80 8.11
C ASP A 97 -3.85 15.18 9.38
N SER A 98 -2.61 15.54 9.65
CA SER A 98 -1.90 15.17 10.87
C SER A 98 -1.01 16.32 11.34
N LYS A 99 -0.47 16.21 12.56
CA LYS A 99 0.53 17.17 13.05
C LYS A 99 1.86 17.15 12.26
N PHE A 100 2.05 16.17 11.39
CA PHE A 100 3.23 15.99 10.54
C PHE A 100 2.97 16.38 9.07
N GLY A 101 1.81 16.97 8.77
CA GLY A 101 1.35 17.27 7.40
C GLY A 101 0.27 16.31 6.92
N LYS A 102 -0.07 16.41 5.62
CA LYS A 102 -1.08 15.57 4.96
C LYS A 102 -0.49 14.23 4.54
N VAL A 103 -0.97 13.15 5.16
CA VAL A 103 -0.47 11.79 4.93
C VAL A 103 -1.46 11.00 4.10
N GLY A 104 -1.00 10.43 2.99
CA GLY A 104 -1.76 9.55 2.11
C GLY A 104 -1.21 8.13 2.09
N ALA A 105 -2.01 7.17 1.62
CA ALA A 105 -1.55 5.79 1.43
C ALA A 105 -2.36 5.02 0.40
N LEU A 106 -1.67 4.18 -0.37
CA LEU A 106 -2.25 3.23 -1.32
C LEU A 106 -1.57 1.86 -1.18
N ASN A 107 -2.19 0.83 -1.76
CA ASN A 107 -1.72 -0.56 -1.71
C ASN A 107 -1.43 -1.12 -3.11
N CYS A 108 -0.22 -1.65 -3.31
CA CYS A 108 0.16 -2.43 -4.49
C CYS A 108 -0.24 -1.72 -5.80
N TRP A 109 -0.98 -2.32 -6.72
CA TRP A 109 -1.30 -1.67 -7.99
C TRP A 109 -2.38 -0.59 -7.95
N GLU A 110 -2.85 -0.16 -6.77
CA GLU A 110 -3.53 1.14 -6.66
C GLU A 110 -2.62 2.28 -7.15
N HIS A 111 -1.29 2.14 -6.99
CA HIS A 111 -0.30 3.09 -7.52
C HIS A 111 -0.25 3.13 -9.06
N LEU A 112 -0.90 2.21 -9.75
CA LEU A 112 -1.00 2.21 -11.22
C LEU A 112 -2.37 2.70 -11.70
N GLN A 113 -3.30 3.07 -10.80
CA GLN A 113 -4.61 3.60 -11.18
C GLN A 113 -4.55 5.13 -11.33
N PRO A 114 -4.56 5.69 -12.56
CA PRO A 114 -4.27 7.11 -12.75
C PRO A 114 -5.31 8.03 -12.10
N LEU A 115 -6.59 7.66 -12.15
CA LEU A 115 -7.66 8.46 -11.53
C LEU A 115 -7.61 8.41 -9.99
N LEU A 116 -7.14 7.31 -9.41
CA LEU A 116 -6.99 7.20 -7.96
C LEU A 116 -5.82 8.05 -7.46
N ARG A 117 -4.68 8.01 -8.18
CA ARG A 117 -3.53 8.89 -7.90
C ARG A 117 -3.89 10.36 -8.08
N TYR A 118 -4.58 10.72 -9.17
CA TYR A 118 -5.05 12.08 -9.38
C TYR A 118 -5.99 12.55 -8.24
N ASN A 119 -6.90 11.68 -7.79
CA ASN A 119 -7.75 11.97 -6.63
C ASN A 119 -6.94 12.15 -5.33
N GLU A 120 -5.88 11.37 -5.11
CA GLU A 120 -4.96 11.55 -3.98
C GLU A 120 -4.25 12.91 -4.03
N TYR A 121 -3.73 13.30 -5.20
CA TYR A 121 -3.07 14.57 -5.39
C TYR A 121 -4.03 15.74 -5.16
N ALA A 122 -5.27 15.63 -5.63
CA ALA A 122 -6.31 16.63 -5.42
C ALA A 122 -6.69 16.78 -3.93
N GLN A 123 -6.49 15.74 -3.11
CA GLN A 123 -6.63 15.81 -1.65
C GLN A 123 -5.41 16.42 -0.94
N GLY A 124 -4.35 16.74 -1.69
CA GLY A 124 -3.19 17.49 -1.21
C GLY A 124 -2.18 16.66 -0.44
N VAL A 125 -1.96 15.40 -0.83
CA VAL A 125 -0.92 14.54 -0.21
C VAL A 125 0.45 15.25 -0.20
N GLN A 126 1.15 15.12 0.94
CA GLN A 126 2.52 15.63 1.14
C GLN A 126 3.50 14.51 1.52
N ILE A 127 3.01 13.48 2.22
CA ILE A 127 3.74 12.27 2.55
C ILE A 127 2.86 11.09 2.15
N HIS A 128 3.31 10.26 1.23
CA HIS A 128 2.59 9.10 0.74
C HIS A 128 3.25 7.81 1.23
N ILE A 129 2.45 6.88 1.76
CA ILE A 129 2.91 5.56 2.17
C ILE A 129 2.48 4.52 1.12
N ALA A 130 3.47 3.99 0.40
CA ALA A 130 3.28 2.97 -0.61
C ALA A 130 3.50 1.58 0.00
N SER A 131 2.42 0.82 0.19
CA SER A 131 2.48 -0.52 0.78
C SER A 131 2.49 -1.60 -0.29
N TRP A 132 3.50 -2.47 -0.27
CA TRP A 132 3.71 -3.51 -1.28
C TRP A 132 3.92 -4.90 -0.66
N PRO A 133 3.48 -5.98 -1.35
CA PRO A 133 3.88 -7.33 -0.99
C PRO A 133 5.37 -7.56 -1.33
N ALA A 134 5.88 -8.74 -1.03
CA ALA A 134 7.17 -9.18 -1.57
C ALA A 134 7.00 -9.40 -3.08
N GLU A 135 7.86 -8.78 -3.88
CA GLU A 135 7.90 -8.94 -5.34
C GLU A 135 9.34 -9.13 -5.80
N PHE A 136 9.53 -10.05 -6.74
CA PHE A 136 10.86 -10.55 -7.09
C PHE A 136 11.36 -9.94 -8.40
N GLU A 137 12.64 -10.17 -8.68
CA GLU A 137 13.21 -9.85 -9.98
C GLU A 137 12.57 -10.68 -11.10
N MET A 138 12.71 -10.20 -12.34
CA MET A 138 12.22 -10.91 -13.52
C MET A 138 12.82 -12.32 -13.58
N PRO A 139 11.99 -13.39 -13.61
CA PRO A 139 12.50 -14.75 -13.79
C PRO A 139 13.07 -14.92 -15.21
N ASP A 140 13.79 -16.03 -15.42
CA ASP A 140 14.29 -16.39 -16.74
C ASP A 140 13.13 -16.47 -17.76
N PRO A 141 13.06 -15.55 -18.74
CA PRO A 141 11.93 -15.44 -19.65
C PRO A 141 11.84 -16.64 -20.61
N GLN A 142 12.90 -17.44 -20.73
CA GLN A 142 12.87 -18.69 -21.50
C GLN A 142 12.18 -19.83 -20.73
N LYS A 143 12.09 -19.73 -19.40
CA LYS A 143 11.50 -20.76 -18.54
C LYS A 143 10.09 -20.40 -18.08
N ILE A 144 9.83 -19.11 -17.87
CA ILE A 144 8.56 -18.63 -17.32
C ILE A 144 8.13 -17.39 -18.09
N ALA A 145 6.92 -17.43 -18.62
CA ALA A 145 6.26 -16.22 -19.10
C ALA A 145 5.86 -15.38 -17.88
N TRP A 146 6.53 -14.24 -17.70
CA TRP A 146 6.27 -13.31 -16.60
C TRP A 146 6.19 -11.89 -17.14
N LEU A 147 5.45 -11.02 -16.46
CA LEU A 147 5.29 -9.64 -16.89
C LEU A 147 6.20 -8.74 -16.07
N TYR A 148 6.87 -7.81 -16.74
CA TYR A 148 7.81 -6.90 -16.09
C TYR A 148 7.14 -6.07 -14.97
N HIS A 149 5.87 -5.69 -15.14
CA HIS A 149 5.12 -4.92 -14.14
C HIS A 149 4.75 -5.72 -12.88
N GLU A 150 5.05 -7.02 -12.84
CA GLU A 150 4.92 -7.92 -11.69
C GLU A 150 6.25 -8.09 -10.93
N THR A 151 7.21 -7.20 -11.15
CA THR A 151 8.53 -7.23 -10.49
C THR A 151 8.67 -6.14 -9.44
N GLY A 152 9.49 -6.40 -8.42
CA GLY A 152 9.80 -5.40 -7.40
C GLY A 152 10.44 -4.14 -7.99
N GLU A 153 11.21 -4.27 -9.09
CA GLU A 153 11.79 -3.14 -9.81
C GLU A 153 10.72 -2.24 -10.46
N ALA A 154 9.68 -2.83 -11.06
CA ALA A 154 8.58 -2.06 -11.63
C ALA A 154 7.76 -1.35 -10.55
N SER A 155 7.54 -2.00 -9.40
CA SER A 155 6.80 -1.44 -8.27
C SER A 155 7.59 -0.34 -7.53
N TYR A 156 8.91 -0.50 -7.44
CA TYR A 156 9.84 0.55 -7.04
C TYR A 156 9.70 1.77 -7.97
N ARG A 157 9.75 1.55 -9.29
CA ARG A 157 9.60 2.61 -10.29
C ARG A 157 8.24 3.29 -10.25
N ALA A 158 7.16 2.54 -10.06
CA ALA A 158 5.83 3.09 -9.90
C ALA A 158 5.74 4.02 -8.67
N SER A 159 6.37 3.61 -7.57
CA SER A 159 6.44 4.41 -6.34
C SER A 159 7.31 5.67 -6.52
N GLN A 160 8.46 5.55 -7.20
CA GLN A 160 9.31 6.68 -7.55
C GLN A 160 8.58 7.67 -8.49
N PHE A 161 7.87 7.14 -9.47
CA PHE A 161 7.08 7.95 -10.39
C PHE A 161 5.93 8.66 -9.68
N LEU A 162 5.29 8.04 -8.68
CA LEU A 162 4.30 8.73 -7.85
C LEU A 162 4.90 9.94 -7.13
N ALA A 163 6.13 9.82 -6.63
CA ALA A 163 6.84 10.93 -6.01
C ALA A 163 7.04 12.10 -6.98
N ILE A 164 7.47 11.79 -8.21
CA ILE A 164 7.69 12.75 -9.31
C ILE A 164 6.38 13.39 -9.77
N GLU A 165 5.36 12.57 -10.08
CA GLU A 165 4.09 13.02 -10.65
C GLU A 165 3.29 13.84 -9.62
N GLY A 166 3.24 13.38 -8.37
CA GLY A 166 2.50 14.06 -7.30
C GLY A 166 3.28 15.17 -6.59
N ALA A 167 4.59 15.28 -6.85
CA ALA A 167 5.51 16.16 -6.12
C ALA A 167 5.37 16.00 -4.59
N THR A 168 5.45 14.76 -4.12
CA THR A 168 5.22 14.37 -2.71
C THR A 168 6.35 13.46 -2.22
N PHE A 169 6.63 13.46 -0.92
CA PHE A 169 7.48 12.43 -0.34
C PHE A 169 6.79 11.08 -0.45
N VAL A 170 7.54 10.01 -0.75
CA VAL A 170 7.02 8.64 -0.84
C VAL A 170 7.86 7.72 0.02
N ALA A 171 7.25 7.05 0.98
CA ALA A 171 7.86 5.97 1.75
C ALA A 171 7.29 4.63 1.27
N VAL A 172 8.16 3.81 0.68
CA VAL A 172 7.86 2.47 0.18
C VAL A 172 8.16 1.47 1.28
N ALA A 173 7.15 0.67 1.63
CA ALA A 173 7.28 -0.46 2.55
C ALA A 173 6.88 -1.75 1.81
N SER A 174 7.85 -2.66 1.65
CA SER A 174 7.66 -3.98 1.05
C SER A 174 7.94 -5.09 2.07
N GLN A 175 7.33 -6.26 1.88
CA GLN A 175 7.66 -7.45 2.66
C GLN A 175 8.94 -8.13 2.17
N VAL A 176 9.57 -8.92 3.05
CA VAL A 176 10.66 -9.83 2.70
C VAL A 176 10.19 -11.27 2.90
N LEU A 177 10.48 -12.13 1.91
CA LEU A 177 10.23 -13.57 2.02
C LEU A 177 11.48 -14.26 2.55
N THR A 178 11.35 -14.91 3.72
CA THR A 178 12.41 -15.74 4.32
C THR A 178 12.20 -17.21 3.96
N GLU A 179 13.25 -18.05 4.10
CA GLU A 179 13.15 -19.50 3.88
C GLU A 179 12.04 -20.14 4.74
N LYS A 180 11.99 -19.77 6.03
CA LYS A 180 10.93 -20.23 6.96
C LYS A 180 9.53 -19.86 6.45
N ASN A 181 9.35 -18.65 5.92
CA ASN A 181 8.07 -18.21 5.39
C ASN A 181 7.74 -18.95 4.09
N LEU A 182 8.72 -19.20 3.22
CA LEU A 182 8.54 -19.96 1.99
C LEU A 182 8.10 -21.41 2.28
N GLU A 183 8.75 -22.09 3.21
CA GLU A 183 8.35 -23.44 3.62
C GLU A 183 6.97 -23.45 4.26
N ARG A 184 6.71 -22.53 5.20
CA ARG A 184 5.41 -22.43 5.88
C ARG A 184 4.29 -22.21 4.87
N ASN A 185 4.49 -21.40 3.84
CA ASN A 185 3.46 -21.09 2.84
C ASN A 185 3.38 -22.12 1.70
N GLY A 186 4.16 -23.21 1.75
CA GLY A 186 4.17 -24.24 0.70
C GLY A 186 4.68 -23.72 -0.64
N LEU A 187 5.63 -22.78 -0.61
CA LEU A 187 6.24 -22.14 -1.78
C LEU A 187 7.59 -22.79 -2.17
N THR A 188 8.00 -23.87 -1.50
CA THR A 188 9.22 -24.60 -1.85
C THR A 188 9.17 -25.10 -3.30
N GLY A 189 10.19 -24.73 -4.08
CA GLY A 189 10.26 -25.05 -5.51
C GLY A 189 9.36 -24.18 -6.40
N ASN A 190 8.71 -23.14 -5.86
CA ASN A 190 8.03 -22.15 -6.68
C ASN A 190 9.05 -21.46 -7.60
N PRO A 191 8.77 -21.32 -8.90
CA PRO A 191 9.77 -20.94 -9.88
C PRO A 191 10.01 -19.42 -9.96
N VAL A 192 9.22 -18.61 -9.23
CA VAL A 192 9.31 -17.14 -9.19
C VAL A 192 9.89 -16.64 -7.87
N THR A 193 9.47 -17.22 -6.75
CA THR A 193 9.90 -16.76 -5.43
C THR A 193 11.36 -17.12 -5.16
N LYS A 194 12.11 -16.18 -4.60
CA LYS A 194 13.50 -16.37 -4.16
C LYS A 194 13.61 -16.03 -2.67
N THR A 195 14.44 -16.76 -1.93
CA THR A 195 14.65 -16.52 -0.50
C THR A 195 16.13 -16.51 -0.12
N PRO A 196 16.54 -15.64 0.81
CA PRO A 196 15.78 -14.47 1.25
C PRO A 196 15.61 -13.47 0.10
N GLY A 197 14.47 -12.79 -0.01
CA GLY A 197 14.25 -11.88 -1.15
C GLY A 197 12.88 -11.19 -1.18
N GLY A 198 12.69 -10.40 -2.23
CA GLY A 198 11.40 -9.76 -2.55
C GLY A 198 11.18 -8.36 -1.95
N GLY A 199 12.12 -7.87 -1.14
CA GLY A 199 12.11 -6.53 -0.58
C GLY A 199 12.66 -5.47 -1.55
N PHE A 200 12.08 -4.27 -1.50
CA PHE A 200 12.47 -3.10 -2.29
C PHE A 200 12.08 -1.78 -1.62
N SER A 201 11.98 -1.77 -0.29
CA SER A 201 11.66 -0.58 0.50
C SER A 201 12.63 0.59 0.21
N MET A 202 12.12 1.81 0.20
CA MET A 202 12.87 3.02 -0.14
C MET A 202 12.12 4.27 0.34
N ILE A 203 12.81 5.40 0.46
CA ILE A 203 12.17 6.71 0.67
C ILE A 203 12.60 7.64 -0.47
N PHE A 204 11.63 8.30 -1.12
CA PHE A 204 11.86 9.27 -2.18
C PHE A 204 11.45 10.68 -1.76
N GLY A 205 12.23 11.66 -2.22
CA GLY A 205 11.86 13.07 -2.19
C GLY A 205 10.81 13.41 -3.25
N PRO A 206 10.22 14.62 -3.18
CA PRO A 206 9.18 15.08 -4.11
C PRO A 206 9.66 15.26 -5.56
N ASP A 207 10.96 15.15 -5.82
CA ASP A 207 11.53 15.11 -7.17
C ASP A 207 11.86 13.67 -7.64
N GLY A 208 11.49 12.65 -6.84
CA GLY A 208 11.80 11.25 -7.09
C GLY A 208 13.21 10.83 -6.67
N LYS A 209 14.03 11.71 -6.08
CA LYS A 209 15.37 11.36 -5.63
C LYS A 209 15.30 10.41 -4.42
N PRO A 210 16.06 9.30 -4.40
CA PRO A 210 16.22 8.48 -3.19
C PRO A 210 16.81 9.30 -2.03
N LEU A 211 16.24 9.16 -0.83
CA LEU A 211 16.65 9.86 0.39
C LEU A 211 17.32 8.94 1.42
N ALA A 212 17.47 7.66 1.10
CA ALA A 212 18.14 6.68 1.93
C ALA A 212 18.89 5.68 1.06
N GLU A 213 19.87 5.00 1.65
CA GLU A 213 20.54 3.88 1.00
C GLU A 213 19.58 2.67 0.90
N PRO A 214 19.63 1.91 -0.20
CA PRO A 214 18.83 0.71 -0.35
C PRO A 214 19.26 -0.36 0.65
N ILE A 215 18.28 -1.09 1.17
CA ILE A 215 18.49 -2.33 1.92
C ILE A 215 18.43 -3.50 0.94
N GLY A 216 19.20 -4.56 1.19
CA GLY A 216 19.14 -5.78 0.38
C GLY A 216 17.72 -6.35 0.31
N ASP A 217 17.36 -6.95 -0.83
CA ASP A 217 16.01 -7.48 -1.06
C ASP A 217 15.63 -8.64 -0.13
N GLY A 218 16.64 -9.31 0.45
CA GLY A 218 16.49 -10.34 1.47
C GLY A 218 16.66 -9.87 2.92
N GLU A 219 16.85 -8.58 3.17
CA GLU A 219 17.20 -8.04 4.49
C GLU A 219 16.02 -7.32 5.14
N GLU A 220 15.69 -7.69 6.39
CA GLU A 220 14.75 -6.94 7.21
C GLU A 220 15.45 -5.71 7.82
N GLY A 221 14.84 -4.53 7.72
CA GLY A 221 15.41 -3.32 8.30
C GLY A 221 14.46 -2.13 8.35
N ILE A 222 14.91 -1.08 9.05
CA ILE A 222 14.20 0.20 9.16
C ILE A 222 14.94 1.22 8.31
N ILE A 223 14.27 1.72 7.27
CA ILE A 223 14.76 2.83 6.46
C ILE A 223 14.27 4.13 7.08
N THR A 224 15.16 5.10 7.24
CA THR A 224 14.84 6.40 7.82
C THR A 224 15.39 7.52 6.96
N ALA A 225 14.65 8.63 6.89
CA ALA A 225 15.08 9.87 6.27
C ALA A 225 14.49 11.05 7.04
N VAL A 226 15.23 12.16 7.12
CA VAL A 226 14.72 13.43 7.64
C VAL A 226 14.23 14.25 6.47
N VAL A 227 12.97 14.68 6.53
CA VAL A 227 12.31 15.41 5.43
C VAL A 227 11.86 16.79 5.90
N ASN A 228 11.89 17.77 4.99
CA ASN A 228 11.30 19.09 5.19
C ASN A 228 10.17 19.29 4.20
N LEU A 229 8.94 19.49 4.69
CA LEU A 229 7.77 19.65 3.81
C LEU A 229 7.88 20.83 2.84
N ARG A 230 8.74 21.82 3.12
CA ARG A 230 9.03 22.94 2.20
C ARG A 230 9.70 22.50 0.91
N ASP A 231 10.33 21.33 0.88
CA ASP A 231 10.98 20.82 -0.33
C ASP A 231 9.94 20.43 -1.42
N ILE A 232 8.65 20.38 -1.07
CA ILE A 232 7.53 20.20 -2.02
C ILE A 232 7.27 21.46 -2.85
N ASP A 233 7.52 22.64 -2.29
CA ASP A 233 7.10 23.92 -2.90
C ASP A 233 7.77 24.11 -4.27
N LYS A 234 9.06 23.79 -4.37
CA LYS A 234 9.82 23.97 -5.62
C LYS A 234 9.35 23.02 -6.73
N PRO A 235 9.26 21.69 -6.56
CA PRO A 235 8.69 20.80 -7.59
C PRO A 235 7.28 21.20 -8.01
N LYS A 236 6.38 21.53 -7.07
CA LYS A 236 5.01 21.97 -7.40
C LYS A 236 4.97 23.31 -8.14
N ALA A 237 5.88 24.24 -7.85
CA ALA A 237 5.97 25.49 -8.61
C ALA A 237 6.28 25.24 -10.10
N PHE A 238 6.98 24.15 -10.45
CA PHE A 238 7.23 23.78 -11.84
C PHE A 238 6.08 22.97 -12.45
N ILE A 239 5.57 21.94 -11.76
CA ILE A 239 4.59 20.99 -12.31
C ILE A 239 3.56 20.58 -11.24
N ASP A 240 2.59 21.45 -10.92
CA ASP A 240 1.45 21.08 -10.06
C ASP A 240 0.33 20.44 -10.88
N VAL A 241 0.33 19.11 -10.96
CA VAL A 241 -0.54 18.30 -11.84
C VAL A 241 -2.04 18.38 -11.52
N VAL A 242 -2.42 18.92 -10.36
CA VAL A 242 -3.82 19.19 -9.99
C VAL A 242 -4.11 20.68 -9.81
N GLY A 243 -3.09 21.52 -9.94
CA GLY A 243 -3.16 22.98 -9.80
C GLY A 243 -2.89 23.69 -11.13
N HIS A 244 -1.85 24.53 -11.16
CA HIS A 244 -1.59 25.44 -12.30
C HIS A 244 -1.18 24.73 -13.60
N TYR A 245 -0.71 23.48 -13.53
CA TYR A 245 -0.36 22.68 -14.71
C TYR A 245 -1.56 21.85 -15.22
N ALA A 246 -2.71 21.91 -14.56
CA ALA A 246 -3.94 21.24 -14.95
C ALA A 246 -4.92 22.16 -15.67
N ARG A 247 -5.82 21.58 -16.48
CA ARG A 247 -6.90 22.28 -17.20
C ARG A 247 -8.26 21.65 -16.92
N PRO A 248 -8.89 21.92 -15.76
CA PRO A 248 -10.17 21.32 -15.37
C PRO A 248 -11.34 21.68 -16.28
N ASP A 249 -11.20 22.75 -17.07
CA ASP A 249 -12.13 23.12 -18.13
C ASP A 249 -12.06 22.19 -19.36
N LEU A 250 -10.94 21.48 -19.55
CA LEU A 250 -10.71 20.52 -20.63
C LEU A 250 -10.87 19.07 -20.16
N LEU A 251 -10.24 18.72 -19.04
CA LEU A 251 -10.24 17.38 -18.45
C LEU A 251 -10.49 17.48 -16.94
N SER A 252 -11.57 16.85 -16.45
CA SER A 252 -11.92 16.86 -15.03
C SER A 252 -12.26 15.47 -14.49
N LEU A 253 -12.11 15.30 -13.17
CA LEU A 253 -12.47 14.09 -12.44
C LEU A 253 -13.68 14.35 -11.55
N LYS A 254 -14.73 13.55 -11.71
CA LYS A 254 -15.88 13.51 -10.79
C LYS A 254 -15.82 12.26 -9.92
N VAL A 255 -15.68 12.46 -8.62
CA VAL A 255 -15.57 11.39 -7.62
C VAL A 255 -16.94 11.09 -7.03
N ASN A 256 -17.29 9.80 -6.90
CA ASN A 256 -18.50 9.36 -6.20
C ASN A 256 -18.16 8.94 -4.76
N GLU A 257 -18.48 9.79 -3.80
CA GLU A 257 -18.19 9.56 -2.38
C GLU A 257 -19.32 8.83 -1.62
N LYS A 258 -20.40 8.43 -2.33
CA LYS A 258 -21.53 7.72 -1.70
C LYS A 258 -21.22 6.24 -1.54
N VAL A 259 -21.12 5.79 -0.30
CA VAL A 259 -20.98 4.37 0.06
C VAL A 259 -22.22 3.60 -0.39
N ALA A 260 -22.03 2.52 -1.14
CA ALA A 260 -23.12 1.62 -1.48
C ALA A 260 -23.45 0.73 -0.28
N LYS A 261 -24.73 0.63 0.08
CA LYS A 261 -25.22 -0.23 1.16
C LYS A 261 -26.04 -1.37 0.59
N HIS A 262 -25.78 -2.59 1.05
CA HIS A 262 -26.57 -3.77 0.69
C HIS A 262 -27.99 -3.71 1.26
N VAL A 263 -28.13 -3.10 2.44
CA VAL A 263 -29.40 -2.91 3.14
C VAL A 263 -29.47 -1.47 3.63
N VAL A 264 -30.55 -0.77 3.27
CA VAL A 264 -30.91 0.54 3.82
C VAL A 264 -32.17 0.30 4.64
N MET A 265 -32.05 0.45 5.96
CA MET A 265 -33.20 0.42 6.86
C MET A 265 -33.62 1.87 7.13
N ASP A 266 -34.92 2.13 7.03
CA ASP A 266 -35.54 3.42 7.38
C ASP A 266 -35.64 3.62 8.90
#